data_AF-A0A8E6EW46-F1
#
_entry.id   AF-A0A8E6EW46-F1
#
_cell.length_a   1.000
_cell.length_b   1.000
_cell.length_c   1.000
_cell.angle_alpha   90.00
_cell.angle_beta   90.00
_cell.angle_gamma   90.00
#
_symmetry.space_group_name_H-M   'P 1'
#
loop_
_entity.id
_entity.type
_entity.pdbx_description
1 polymer ?
#
loop_
_entity_poly.entity_id
_entity_poly.type
_entity_poly.pdbx_seq_one_letter_code
_entity_poly.pdbx_strand_id
1 'polypeptide(L)' 'MTRIRRGFIAHKRRTKMCFFASGFRGTHSNLTRTIIHQKMRAFVSAHRDRDRQKRNLRRL' A
#
# COMPACT_ATOMS: atom_id res chain seq x y z
N MET A 1 35.44 0.99 -6.17
CA MET A 1 33.96 0.92 -5.99
C MET A 1 33.36 2.25 -6.41
N THR A 2 32.41 2.26 -7.34
CA THR A 2 31.78 3.48 -7.89
C THR A 2 30.41 3.73 -7.27
N ARG A 3 30.11 4.99 -6.95
CA ARG A 3 28.82 5.40 -6.35
C ARG A 3 27.72 5.45 -7.41
N ILE A 4 26.77 4.52 -7.37
CA ILE A 4 25.57 4.52 -8.24
C ILE A 4 24.48 5.40 -7.62
N ARG A 5 23.99 6.39 -8.37
CA ARG A 5 22.92 7.30 -7.91
C ARG A 5 21.57 6.57 -7.87
N ARG A 6 20.85 6.71 -6.75
CA ARG A 6 19.54 6.07 -6.52
C ARG A 6 18.34 6.81 -7.15
N GLY A 7 18.54 8.01 -7.69
CA GLY A 7 17.49 8.97 -8.04
C GLY A 7 16.28 8.38 -8.77
N PHE A 8 16.52 7.76 -9.93
CA PHE A 8 15.45 7.17 -10.75
C PHE A 8 14.71 6.01 -10.05
N ILE A 9 15.45 5.12 -9.37
CA ILE A 9 14.87 3.98 -8.65
C ILE A 9 14.01 4.48 -7.46
N ALA A 10 14.47 5.52 -6.76
CA ALA A 10 13.72 6.11 -5.65
C ALA A 10 12.42 6.77 -6.14
N HIS A 11 12.47 7.53 -7.24
CA HIS A 11 11.30 8.16 -7.83
C HIS A 11 10.27 7.09 -8.23
N LYS A 12 10.67 6.08 -9.01
CA LYS A 12 9.79 4.97 -9.43
C LYS A 12 9.12 4.25 -8.27
N ARG A 13 9.83 4.05 -7.14
CA ARG A 13 9.24 3.46 -5.93
C ARG A 13 8.19 4.36 -5.29
N ARG A 14 8.42 5.68 -5.22
CA ARG A 14 7.45 6.64 -4.68
C ARG A 14 6.20 6.72 -5.55
N THR A 15 6.34 6.79 -6.87
CA THR A 15 5.21 6.82 -7.80
C THR A 15 4.33 5.57 -7.66
N LYS A 16 4.93 4.38 -7.55
CA LYS A 16 4.19 3.13 -7.28
C LYS A 16 3.43 3.16 -5.94
N MET A 17 4.01 3.75 -4.89
CA MET A 17 3.36 3.85 -3.58
C MET A 17 2.21 4.87 -3.57
N CYS A 18 2.40 6.04 -4.18
CA CYS A 18 1.36 7.05 -4.32
C CYS A 18 0.19 6.54 -5.17
N PHE A 19 0.47 5.78 -6.24
CA PHE A 19 -0.57 5.17 -7.07
C PHE A 19 -1.46 4.22 -6.26
N PHE A 20 -0.89 3.39 -5.40
CA PHE A 20 -1.67 2.52 -4.50
C PHE A 20 -2.51 3.33 -3.49
N ALA A 21 -2.06 4.52 -3.13
CA ALA A 21 -2.64 5.36 -2.10
C ALA A 21 -3.63 6.42 -2.59
N SER A 22 -3.83 6.53 -3.91
CA SER A 22 -4.63 7.59 -4.55
C SER A 22 -6.09 7.64 -4.08
N GLY A 23 -6.65 6.49 -3.68
CA GLY A 23 -8.01 6.40 -3.14
C GLY A 23 -8.14 6.67 -1.64
N PHE A 24 -7.04 6.91 -0.91
CA PHE A 24 -7.12 7.20 0.52
C PHE A 24 -7.47 8.65 0.80
N ARG A 25 -8.23 8.89 1.88
CA ARG A 25 -8.64 10.24 2.30
C ARG A 25 -7.51 10.98 3.01
N GLY A 26 -7.42 12.29 2.75
CA GLY A 26 -6.58 13.22 3.50
C GLY A 26 -5.08 12.91 3.42
N THR A 27 -4.41 12.90 4.58
CA THR A 27 -2.94 12.71 4.66
C THR A 27 -2.46 11.33 4.21
N HIS A 28 -3.36 10.37 4.08
CA HIS A 28 -3.03 8.99 3.69
C HIS A 28 -2.74 8.81 2.20
N SER A 29 -3.07 9.78 1.35
CA SER A 29 -2.74 9.79 -0.09
C SER A 29 -1.52 10.67 -0.44
N ASN A 30 -1.15 11.60 0.46
CA ASN A 30 -0.11 12.60 0.20
C ASN A 30 1.18 12.37 0.99
N LEU A 31 1.11 12.01 2.28
CA LEU A 31 2.29 11.88 3.13
C LEU A 31 2.90 10.48 3.05
N THR A 32 4.15 10.37 2.61
CA THR A 32 4.85 9.10 2.38
C THR A 32 4.89 8.17 3.61
N ARG A 33 5.13 8.73 4.80
CA ARG A 33 5.12 7.97 6.06
C ARG A 33 3.74 7.35 6.32
N THR A 34 2.69 8.14 6.12
CA THR A 34 1.31 7.73 6.34
C THR A 34 0.85 6.71 5.30
N ILE A 35 1.25 6.88 4.03
CA ILE A 35 1.02 5.92 2.94
C ILE A 35 1.59 4.54 3.31
N ILE A 36 2.81 4.48 3.84
CA ILE A 36 3.45 3.21 4.22
C ILE A 36 2.67 2.52 5.35
N HIS A 37 2.30 3.27 6.39
CA HIS A 37 1.50 2.72 7.49
C HIS A 37 0.14 2.22 7.01
N GLN A 38 -0.55 2.99 6.17
CA GLN A 38 -1.87 2.63 5.65
C GLN A 38 -1.80 1.43 4.73
N LYS A 39 -0.74 1.34 3.91
CA LYS A 39 -0.48 0.20 3.03
C LYS A 39 -0.29 -1.09 3.83
N MET A 40 0.47 -1.06 4.93
CA MET A 40 0.63 -2.22 5.80
C MET A 40 -0.71 -2.67 6.39
N ARG A 41 -1.52 -1.72 6.88
CA ARG A 41 -2.86 -2.02 7.41
C ARG A 41 -3.77 -2.64 6.35
N ALA A 42 -3.78 -2.10 5.13
CA ALA A 42 -4.57 -2.59 4.02
C ALA A 42 -4.21 -4.04 3.65
N PHE A 43 -2.92 -4.40 3.65
CA PHE A 43 -2.50 -5.77 3.37
C PHE A 43 -2.92 -6.77 4.45
N VAL A 44 -2.81 -6.38 5.71
CA VAL A 44 -3.27 -7.22 6.83
C VAL A 44 -4.78 -7.44 6.77
N SER A 45 -5.56 -6.39 6.50
CA SER A 45 -7.02 -6.51 6.33
C SER A 45 -7.38 -7.39 5.14
N ALA A 46 -6.80 -7.14 3.97
CA ALA A 46 -7.04 -7.94 2.77
C ALA A 46 -6.75 -9.43 3.00
N HIS A 47 -5.70 -9.76 3.75
CA HIS A 47 -5.43 -11.15 4.11
C HIS A 47 -6.56 -11.76 4.96
N ARG A 48 -7.00 -11.05 6.00
CA ARG A 48 -8.05 -11.51 6.91
C ARG A 48 -9.41 -11.65 6.21
N ASP A 49 -9.75 -10.68 5.38
CA ASP A 49 -11.07 -10.60 4.73
C ASP A 49 -11.25 -11.70 3.68
N ARG A 50 -10.18 -12.17 3.03
CA ARG A 50 -10.24 -13.33 2.11
C ARG A 50 -10.82 -14.58 2.77
N ASP A 51 -10.41 -14.89 3.99
CA ASP A 51 -10.91 -16.05 4.70
C ASP A 51 -12.32 -15.83 5.26
N ARG A 52 -12.62 -14.60 5.66
CA ARG A 52 -13.97 -14.21 6.08
C ARG A 52 -14.98 -14.32 4.93
N GLN A 53 -14.60 -13.91 3.72
CA GLN A 53 -15.46 -13.99 2.54
C GLN A 53 -15.86 -15.43 2.23
N LYS A 54 -14.93 -16.40 2.32
CA LYS A 54 -15.22 -17.83 2.14
C LYS A 54 -16.24 -18.35 3.15
N ARG A 55 -16.19 -17.87 4.41
CA ARG A 55 -17.16 -18.25 5.44
C ARG A 55 -18.52 -17.61 5.21
N ASN A 56 -18.54 -16.32 4.84
CA ASN A 56 -19.77 -15.59 4.55
C ASN A 56 -20.54 -16.23 3.39
N LEU A 57 -19.84 -16.61 2.31
CA LEU A 57 -20.45 -17.28 1.15
C LEU A 57 -21.00 -18.69 1.45
N ARG A 58 -20.54 -19.36 2.52
CA ARG A 58 -21.09 -20.65 2.97
C ARG A 58 -22.26 -20.50 3.94
N ARG A 59 -22.41 -19.33 4.55
CA ARG A 59 -23.49 -19.01 5.50
C ARG A 59 -24.72 -18.42 4.81
N LEU A 60 -24.51 -17.82 3.64
CA LEU A 60 -25.57 -17.41 2.73
C LEU A 60 -26.17 -18.66 2.07
#